data_AF-A0A0C2VXE6-F1
#
_entry.id   AF-A0A0C2VXE6-F1
#
_cell.length_a   1.000
_cell.length_b   1.000
_cell.length_c   1.000
_cell.angle_alpha   90.00
_cell.angle_beta   90.00
_cell.angle_gamma   90.00
#
_symmetry.space_group_name_H-M   'P 1'
#
loop_
_entity.id
_entity.type
_entity.pdbx_description
1 polymer ?
#
loop_
_entity_poly.entity_id
_entity_poly.type
_entity_poly.pdbx_seq_one_letter_code
_entity_poly.pdbx_strand_id
1 'polypeptide(L)'
;MIRKFVNQLFTSPPSEDRKVILQQQKVFLYEPNEQAIKRVMESEVIEGRAPGYVYFVQEYMNGTFKIGKTKNIDKRMNIFSVKLPFENKLIHLIKTGDRHRTEQAFHNHFSAKRLGGEWFSLSKEDIDWLKNGFYSNVISQSIHQGNPSASSSESIDHSEQILLTKKQLDYAKTMLSKLENDYTLVKDYSSLTTADLNRLSAYFTYKNKGALVNLVKQGVLKPK
;
A
#
# COMPACT_ATOMS: atom_id res chain seq x y z
N MET A 1 11.29 -20.82 70.00
CA MET A 1 12.30 -19.89 69.44
C MET A 1 11.56 -18.86 68.59
N ILE A 2 11.72 -17.58 68.93
CA ILE A 2 11.01 -16.38 68.44
C ILE A 2 11.69 -15.94 67.11
N ARG A 3 11.02 -15.53 66.02
CA ARG A 3 10.60 -14.15 65.64
C ARG A 3 9.94 -14.23 64.24
N LYS A 4 8.64 -13.97 64.07
CA LYS A 4 8.00 -12.69 63.64
C LYS A 4 8.78 -11.87 62.60
N PHE A 5 8.18 -11.64 61.43
CA PHE A 5 7.72 -10.30 61.02
C PHE A 5 6.68 -10.39 59.88
N VAL A 6 5.61 -9.59 60.03
CA VAL A 6 4.49 -9.35 59.12
C VAL A 6 4.68 -7.96 58.50
N ASN A 7 4.21 -7.76 57.26
CA ASN A 7 3.63 -6.54 56.66
C ASN A 7 3.02 -7.01 55.33
N GLN A 8 1.72 -7.28 55.16
CA GLN A 8 0.51 -6.45 55.20
C GLN A 8 0.51 -5.23 54.25
N LEU A 9 -0.56 -5.20 53.43
CA LEU A 9 -1.14 -4.12 52.61
C LEU A 9 -0.57 -4.03 51.17
N PHE A 10 -1.35 -4.19 50.10
CA PHE A 10 -2.71 -3.71 49.87
C PHE A 10 -3.61 -4.74 49.17
N THR A 11 -4.77 -4.98 49.79
CA THR A 11 -5.98 -5.53 49.16
C THR A 11 -6.61 -4.46 48.28
N SER A 12 -6.73 -4.70 46.97
CA SER A 12 -7.72 -4.03 46.14
C SER A 12 -8.95 -4.96 46.02
N PRO A 13 -10.18 -4.43 46.05
CA PRO A 13 -11.38 -5.24 45.91
C PRO A 13 -11.45 -5.86 44.51
N PRO A 14 -12.19 -6.97 44.32
CA PRO A 14 -12.43 -7.52 42.99
C PRO A 14 -13.24 -6.48 42.20
N SER A 15 -12.56 -5.69 41.38
CA SER A 15 -13.21 -4.75 40.48
C SER A 15 -14.12 -5.53 39.54
N GLU A 16 -15.37 -5.09 39.50
CA GLU A 16 -16.49 -5.61 38.72
C GLU A 16 -16.09 -6.12 37.33
N ASP A 17 -16.72 -7.23 36.97
CA ASP A 17 -16.82 -7.79 35.63
C ASP A 17 -16.51 -6.79 34.52
N ARG A 18 -15.24 -6.75 34.08
CA ARG A 18 -14.92 -6.33 32.72
C ARG A 18 -15.52 -7.39 31.81
N LYS A 19 -16.80 -7.25 31.49
CA LYS A 19 -17.35 -7.82 30.25
C LYS A 19 -16.49 -7.29 29.13
N VAL A 20 -15.50 -8.07 28.73
CA VAL A 20 -14.79 -7.88 27.47
C VAL A 20 -15.87 -8.08 26.42
N ILE A 21 -16.46 -6.99 25.96
CA ILE A 21 -17.35 -7.00 24.80
C ILE A 21 -16.42 -7.25 23.62
N LEU A 22 -16.12 -8.53 23.36
CA LEU A 22 -15.62 -8.97 22.07
C LEU A 22 -16.76 -8.69 21.08
N GLN A 23 -16.80 -7.47 20.54
CA GLN A 23 -17.57 -7.23 19.33
C GLN A 23 -16.98 -8.15 18.27
N GLN A 24 -17.64 -9.27 18.02
CA GLN A 24 -17.34 -10.12 16.88
C GLN A 24 -17.61 -9.28 15.63
N GLN A 25 -16.57 -8.62 15.12
CA GLN A 25 -16.63 -7.96 13.83
C GLN A 25 -16.94 -9.05 12.80
N LYS A 26 -18.09 -8.93 12.15
CA LYS A 26 -18.51 -9.86 11.10
C LYS A 26 -17.59 -9.67 9.90
N VAL A 27 -16.66 -10.62 9.71
CA VAL A 27 -15.76 -10.65 8.55
C VAL A 27 -16.55 -11.17 7.34
N PHE A 28 -16.58 -10.39 6.26
CA PHE A 28 -17.20 -10.81 5.00
C PHE A 28 -16.13 -11.40 4.08
N LEU A 29 -16.26 -12.68 3.78
CA LEU A 29 -15.38 -13.39 2.86
C LEU A 29 -16.06 -13.50 1.48
N TYR A 30 -15.27 -13.29 0.43
CA TYR A 30 -15.74 -13.37 -0.94
C TYR A 30 -15.19 -14.62 -1.61
N GLU A 31 -16.04 -15.25 -2.43
CA GLU A 31 -15.59 -16.35 -3.28
C GLU A 31 -14.99 -15.82 -4.59
N PRO A 32 -13.86 -16.40 -5.05
CA PRO A 32 -13.34 -16.18 -6.39
C PRO A 32 -14.38 -16.48 -7.45
N ASN A 33 -14.48 -15.63 -8.47
CA ASN A 33 -15.16 -16.00 -9.70
C ASN A 33 -14.14 -16.64 -10.63
N GLU A 34 -13.98 -17.96 -10.51
CA GLU A 34 -12.99 -18.73 -11.28
C GLU A 34 -13.15 -18.54 -12.80
N GLN A 35 -14.39 -18.48 -13.30
CA GLN A 35 -14.66 -18.26 -14.71
C GLN A 35 -14.23 -16.85 -15.17
N ALA A 36 -14.45 -15.82 -14.36
CA ALA A 36 -13.99 -14.46 -14.67
C ALA A 36 -12.46 -14.38 -14.65
N ILE A 37 -11.81 -14.99 -13.67
CA ILE A 37 -10.35 -15.06 -13.57
C ILE A 37 -9.77 -15.77 -14.80
N LYS A 38 -10.31 -16.95 -15.14
CA LYS A 38 -9.90 -17.72 -16.32
C LYS A 38 -10.05 -16.91 -17.60
N ARG A 39 -11.19 -16.21 -17.79
CA ARG A 39 -11.39 -15.31 -18.94
C ARG A 39 -10.33 -14.21 -19.04
N VAL A 40 -9.94 -13.59 -17.92
CA VAL A 40 -8.88 -12.57 -17.91
C VAL A 40 -7.50 -13.19 -18.21
N MET A 41 -7.23 -14.39 -17.71
CA MET A 41 -5.98 -15.10 -18.01
C MET A 41 -5.88 -15.47 -19.50
N GLU A 42 -6.97 -15.95 -20.09
CA GLU A 42 -7.06 -16.41 -21.48
C GLU A 42 -7.29 -15.29 -22.51
N SER A 43 -7.61 -14.07 -22.07
CA SER A 43 -7.77 -12.93 -22.97
C SER A 43 -6.47 -12.62 -23.73
N GLU A 44 -6.59 -11.84 -24.81
CA GLU A 44 -5.43 -11.34 -25.54
C GLU A 44 -4.47 -10.56 -24.63
N VAL A 45 -3.19 -10.56 -24.99
CA VAL A 45 -2.16 -9.79 -24.30
C VAL A 45 -2.43 -8.31 -24.54
N ILE A 46 -2.42 -7.52 -23.47
CA ILE A 46 -2.48 -6.06 -23.58
C ILE A 46 -1.04 -5.57 -23.70
N GLU A 47 -0.68 -5.11 -24.89
CA GLU A 47 0.63 -4.52 -25.16
C GLU A 47 0.84 -3.24 -24.35
N GLY A 48 2.08 -2.98 -23.97
CA GLY A 48 2.42 -1.79 -23.21
C GLY A 48 3.82 -1.83 -22.59
N ARG A 49 4.11 -0.84 -21.74
CA ARG A 49 5.43 -0.65 -21.13
C ARG A 49 5.85 -1.80 -20.22
N ALA A 50 4.90 -2.37 -19.47
CA ALA A 50 5.16 -3.45 -18.53
C ALA A 50 3.94 -4.38 -18.42
N PRO A 51 3.67 -5.19 -19.46
CA PRO A 51 2.50 -6.06 -19.50
C PRO A 51 2.49 -7.04 -18.33
N GLY A 52 1.29 -7.38 -17.87
CA GLY A 52 1.09 -8.33 -16.80
C GLY A 52 -0.28 -8.19 -16.16
N TYR A 53 -0.31 -8.36 -14.84
CA TYR A 53 -1.55 -8.44 -14.09
C TYR A 53 -1.48 -7.61 -12.81
N VAL A 54 -2.64 -7.09 -12.41
CA VAL A 54 -2.94 -6.58 -11.07
C VAL A 54 -3.99 -7.49 -10.46
N TYR A 55 -3.78 -7.89 -9.21
CA TYR A 55 -4.64 -8.84 -8.50
C TYR A 55 -5.10 -8.27 -7.16
N PHE A 56 -6.26 -8.76 -6.72
CA PHE A 56 -6.87 -8.48 -5.43
C PHE A 56 -7.05 -9.78 -4.68
N VAL A 57 -6.33 -9.93 -3.57
CA VAL A 57 -6.37 -11.14 -2.74
C VAL A 57 -6.94 -10.79 -1.38
N GLN A 58 -7.90 -11.57 -0.91
CA GLN A 58 -8.44 -11.42 0.43
C GLN A 58 -7.80 -12.41 1.40
N GLU A 59 -7.35 -11.92 2.55
CA GLU A 59 -6.94 -12.80 3.66
C GLU A 59 -8.13 -13.19 4.54
N TYR A 60 -8.11 -14.42 5.07
CA TYR A 60 -9.20 -14.98 5.86
C TYR A 60 -9.40 -14.32 7.24
N MET A 61 -8.30 -13.99 7.95
CA MET A 61 -8.36 -13.62 9.37
C MET A 61 -9.10 -12.31 9.63
N ASN A 62 -8.79 -11.28 8.84
CA ASN A 62 -9.36 -9.94 9.02
C ASN A 62 -10.25 -9.52 7.84
N GLY A 63 -10.36 -10.35 6.80
CA GLY A 63 -11.07 -10.01 5.57
C GLY A 63 -10.43 -8.88 4.77
N THR A 64 -9.18 -8.52 5.05
CA THR A 64 -8.49 -7.41 4.39
C THR A 64 -7.98 -7.83 3.01
N PHE A 65 -7.76 -6.84 2.16
CA PHE A 65 -7.41 -7.07 0.77
C PHE A 65 -5.99 -6.60 0.48
N LYS A 66 -5.22 -7.46 -0.17
CA LYS A 66 -3.95 -7.12 -0.78
C LYS A 66 -4.16 -6.75 -2.24
N ILE A 67 -3.66 -5.59 -2.65
CA ILE A 67 -3.60 -5.17 -4.06
C ILE A 67 -2.15 -5.27 -4.51
N GLY A 68 -1.85 -6.15 -5.45
CA GLY A 68 -0.49 -6.29 -5.97
C GLY A 68 -0.43 -6.63 -7.45
N LYS A 69 0.78 -6.85 -7.95
CA LYS A 69 1.04 -7.06 -9.38
C LYS A 69 1.97 -8.23 -9.67
N THR A 70 1.90 -8.76 -10.88
CA THR A 70 2.83 -9.79 -11.38
C THR A 70 2.99 -9.74 -12.89
N LYS A 71 4.16 -10.14 -13.39
CA LYS A 71 4.39 -10.36 -14.84
C LYS A 71 3.68 -11.61 -15.33
N ASN A 72 3.76 -12.67 -14.53
CA ASN A 72 3.27 -13.99 -14.88
C ASN A 72 2.37 -14.47 -13.74
N ILE A 73 1.12 -14.76 -14.05
CA ILE A 73 0.11 -15.12 -13.06
C ILE A 73 0.18 -16.61 -12.71
N ASP A 74 0.61 -17.49 -13.62
CA ASP A 74 0.65 -18.94 -13.43
C ASP A 74 1.56 -19.34 -12.26
N LYS A 75 2.75 -18.73 -12.18
CA LYS A 75 3.68 -18.94 -11.05
C LYS A 75 3.11 -18.48 -9.71
N ARG A 76 2.18 -17.50 -9.74
CA ARG A 76 1.59 -16.90 -8.54
C ARG A 76 0.27 -17.54 -8.14
N MET A 77 -0.48 -18.10 -9.09
CA MET A 77 -1.67 -18.92 -8.83
C MET A 77 -1.30 -20.16 -8.05
N ASN A 78 -0.19 -20.83 -8.39
CA ASN A 78 0.30 -21.95 -7.59
C ASN A 78 0.49 -21.56 -6.12
N ILE A 79 0.96 -20.35 -5.81
CA ILE A 79 1.13 -19.85 -4.43
C ILE A 79 -0.21 -19.66 -3.71
N PHE A 80 -1.27 -19.27 -4.42
CA PHE A 80 -2.61 -19.11 -3.86
C PHE A 80 -3.42 -20.43 -3.86
N SER A 81 -3.02 -21.42 -4.66
CA SER A 81 -3.63 -22.74 -4.74
C SER A 81 -2.99 -23.78 -3.81
N VAL A 82 -1.81 -23.51 -3.21
CA VAL A 82 -1.27 -24.39 -2.17
C VAL A 82 -2.14 -24.26 -0.92
N LYS A 83 -2.63 -25.39 -0.40
CA LYS A 83 -3.36 -25.52 0.87
C LYS A 83 -2.47 -25.05 2.04
N LEU A 84 -2.36 -23.74 2.23
CA LEU A 84 -1.83 -23.15 3.45
C LEU A 84 -2.89 -23.28 4.55
N PRO A 85 -2.51 -23.33 5.84
CA PRO A 85 -3.44 -23.41 6.96
C PRO A 85 -4.37 -22.18 7.09
N PHE A 86 -4.11 -21.12 6.32
CA PHE A 86 -4.95 -19.92 6.23
C PHE A 86 -5.16 -19.58 4.74
N GLU A 87 -6.42 -19.55 4.30
CA GLU A 87 -6.78 -19.39 2.89
C GLU A 87 -6.70 -17.93 2.46
N ASN A 88 -5.87 -17.63 1.45
CA ASN A 88 -5.89 -16.36 0.73
C ASN A 88 -6.64 -16.57 -0.58
N LYS A 89 -7.75 -15.87 -0.79
CA LYS A 89 -8.60 -16.05 -1.98
C LYS A 89 -8.34 -14.95 -3.00
N LEU A 90 -8.09 -15.32 -4.26
CA LEU A 90 -7.99 -14.36 -5.36
C LEU A 90 -9.39 -13.89 -5.76
N ILE A 91 -9.74 -12.67 -5.39
CA ILE A 91 -11.10 -12.13 -5.56
C ILE A 91 -11.28 -11.48 -6.94
N HIS A 92 -10.24 -10.82 -7.45
CA HIS A 92 -10.31 -10.13 -8.74
C HIS A 92 -8.94 -10.07 -9.42
N LEU A 93 -8.95 -10.12 -10.76
CA LEU A 93 -7.75 -10.10 -11.59
C LEU A 93 -7.97 -9.16 -12.78
N ILE A 94 -6.96 -8.35 -13.08
CA ILE A 94 -6.95 -7.39 -14.18
C ILE A 94 -5.70 -7.62 -15.00
N LYS A 95 -5.84 -7.91 -16.30
CA LYS A 95 -4.74 -7.89 -17.26
C LYS A 95 -4.51 -6.45 -17.72
N THR A 96 -3.25 -6.04 -17.88
CA THR A 96 -2.87 -4.65 -18.17
C THR A 96 -1.56 -4.58 -18.96
N GLY A 97 -1.43 -3.55 -19.79
CA GLY A 97 -0.19 -3.20 -20.50
C GLY A 97 0.87 -2.49 -19.64
N ASP A 98 0.49 -1.96 -18.47
CA ASP A 98 1.41 -1.38 -17.48
C ASP A 98 1.00 -1.73 -16.05
N ARG A 99 1.44 -2.91 -15.59
CA ARG A 99 1.10 -3.40 -14.24
C ARG A 99 1.59 -2.48 -13.11
N HIS A 100 2.62 -1.67 -13.33
CA HIS A 100 3.13 -0.76 -12.31
C HIS A 100 2.22 0.44 -12.17
N ARG A 101 1.84 1.06 -13.29
CA ARG A 101 0.92 2.20 -13.31
C ARG A 101 -0.48 1.79 -12.83
N THR A 102 -0.98 0.63 -13.27
CA THR A 102 -2.31 0.15 -12.88
C THR A 102 -2.40 -0.12 -11.38
N GLU A 103 -1.43 -0.83 -10.79
CA GLU A 103 -1.44 -1.09 -9.34
C GLU A 103 -1.37 0.21 -8.54
N GLN A 104 -0.50 1.14 -8.93
CA GLN A 104 -0.41 2.45 -8.27
C GLN A 104 -1.72 3.22 -8.37
N ALA A 105 -2.42 3.16 -9.52
CA ALA A 105 -3.73 3.81 -9.69
C ALA A 105 -4.77 3.24 -8.70
N PHE A 106 -4.81 1.93 -8.51
CA PHE A 106 -5.68 1.30 -7.52
C PHE A 106 -5.28 1.64 -6.07
N HIS A 107 -3.98 1.66 -5.76
CA HIS A 107 -3.50 2.08 -4.43
C HIS A 107 -3.90 3.52 -4.12
N ASN A 108 -3.83 4.41 -5.11
CA ASN A 108 -4.24 5.80 -4.96
C ASN A 108 -5.75 5.92 -4.77
N HIS A 109 -6.53 5.18 -5.55
CA HIS A 109 -7.99 5.16 -5.47
C HIS A 109 -8.48 4.69 -4.08
N PHE A 110 -7.89 3.61 -3.55
CA PHE A 110 -8.24 3.08 -2.22
C PHE A 110 -7.37 3.63 -1.08
N SER A 111 -6.65 4.74 -1.30
CA SER A 111 -5.70 5.29 -0.31
C SER A 111 -6.34 5.60 1.04
N ALA A 112 -7.58 6.09 1.05
CA ALA A 112 -8.35 6.36 2.28
C ALA A 112 -8.68 5.09 3.10
N LYS A 113 -8.60 3.91 2.47
CA LYS A 113 -8.91 2.59 3.04
C LYS A 113 -7.65 1.77 3.29
N ARG A 114 -6.45 2.35 3.14
CA ARG A 114 -5.17 1.67 3.27
C ARG A 114 -4.83 1.41 4.73
N LEU A 115 -4.61 0.14 5.07
CA LEU A 115 -4.23 -0.31 6.42
C LEU A 115 -2.72 -0.27 6.63
N GLY A 116 -1.94 -0.38 5.55
CA GLY A 116 -0.48 -0.32 5.58
C GLY A 116 0.14 -1.21 4.50
N GLY A 117 1.29 -0.79 3.95
CA GLY A 117 1.92 -1.53 2.84
C GLY A 117 0.95 -1.69 1.67
N GLU A 118 0.67 -2.91 1.24
CA GLU A 118 -0.24 -3.21 0.13
C GLU A 118 -1.63 -3.68 0.59
N TRP A 119 -1.99 -3.46 1.86
CA TRP A 119 -3.22 -3.95 2.48
C TRP A 119 -4.28 -2.87 2.68
N PHE A 120 -5.54 -3.21 2.42
CA PHE A 120 -6.69 -2.31 2.36
C PHE A 120 -7.93 -2.92 3.01
N SER A 121 -8.77 -2.09 3.63
CA SER A 121 -10.09 -2.46 4.14
C SER A 121 -11.16 -2.07 3.11
N LEU A 122 -11.48 -2.99 2.19
CA LEU A 122 -12.46 -2.76 1.14
C LEU A 122 -13.87 -3.17 1.60
N SER A 123 -14.85 -2.32 1.32
CA SER A 123 -16.27 -2.58 1.61
C SER A 123 -16.92 -3.42 0.51
N LYS A 124 -18.15 -3.89 0.75
CA LYS A 124 -18.92 -4.61 -0.26
C LYS A 124 -19.13 -3.78 -1.53
N GLU A 125 -19.39 -2.48 -1.37
CA GLU A 125 -19.58 -1.54 -2.46
C GLU A 125 -18.30 -1.40 -3.29
N ASP A 126 -17.12 -1.43 -2.68
CA ASP A 126 -15.84 -1.41 -3.40
C ASP A 126 -15.65 -2.68 -4.23
N ILE A 127 -16.01 -3.84 -3.68
CA ILE A 127 -15.88 -5.12 -4.38
C ILE A 127 -16.88 -5.21 -5.54
N ASP A 128 -18.10 -4.74 -5.33
CA ASP A 128 -19.10 -4.66 -6.40
C ASP A 128 -18.66 -3.67 -7.49
N TRP A 129 -18.14 -2.50 -7.12
CA TRP A 129 -17.55 -1.54 -8.05
C TRP A 129 -16.38 -2.14 -8.85
N LEU A 130 -15.51 -2.90 -8.16
CA LEU A 130 -14.34 -3.55 -8.75
C LEU A 130 -14.74 -4.63 -9.78
N LYS A 131 -15.70 -5.49 -9.42
CA LYS A 131 -16.20 -6.60 -10.25
C LYS A 131 -16.99 -6.13 -11.46
N ASN A 132 -17.72 -5.03 -11.33
CA ASN A 132 -18.47 -4.43 -12.44
C ASN A 132 -17.60 -3.59 -13.39
N GLY A 133 -16.33 -3.34 -13.05
CA GLY A 133 -15.41 -2.61 -13.92
C GLY A 133 -15.73 -1.12 -14.04
N PHE A 134 -16.35 -0.51 -13.03
CA PHE A 134 -16.73 0.92 -13.00
C PHE A 134 -15.55 1.85 -12.75
N TYR A 135 -14.41 1.54 -13.36
CA TYR A 135 -13.14 2.21 -13.15
C TYR A 135 -13.20 3.68 -13.55
N SER A 136 -12.54 4.52 -12.74
CA SER A 136 -12.33 5.91 -13.11
C SER A 136 -11.47 5.99 -14.38
N ASN A 137 -11.54 7.12 -15.09
CA ASN A 137 -10.76 7.34 -16.30
C ASN A 137 -9.25 7.08 -16.08
N VAL A 138 -8.72 7.50 -14.92
CA VAL A 138 -7.32 7.27 -14.54
C VAL A 138 -6.95 5.79 -14.51
N ILE A 139 -7.81 4.95 -13.92
CA ILE A 139 -7.59 3.50 -13.83
C ILE A 139 -7.75 2.87 -15.22
N SER A 140 -8.81 3.20 -15.96
CA SER A 140 -9.05 2.65 -17.30
C SER A 140 -7.89 2.96 -18.26
N GLN A 141 -7.38 4.19 -18.25
CA GLN A 141 -6.20 4.57 -19.03
C GLN A 141 -4.96 3.79 -18.61
N SER A 142 -4.76 3.58 -17.31
CA SER A 142 -3.61 2.83 -16.82
C SER A 142 -3.60 1.36 -17.26
N ILE A 143 -4.76 0.79 -17.61
CA ILE A 143 -4.88 -0.61 -18.06
C ILE A 143 -4.45 -0.76 -19.52
N HIS A 144 -4.86 0.18 -20.38
CA HIS A 144 -4.75 0.05 -21.84
C HIS A 144 -3.65 0.89 -22.49
N GLN A 145 -3.08 1.90 -21.84
CA GLN A 145 -2.12 2.81 -22.48
C GLN A 145 -0.68 2.56 -22.06
N GLY A 146 0.13 2.07 -22.98
CA GLY A 146 1.56 2.42 -23.08
C GLY A 146 1.72 3.58 -24.06
N ASN A 147 1.83 4.82 -23.55
CA ASN A 147 2.09 6.10 -24.24
C ASN A 147 1.39 6.38 -25.61
N PRO A 148 0.60 7.47 -25.75
CA PRO A 148 0.38 8.07 -27.06
C PRO A 148 1.67 8.81 -27.47
N SER A 149 2.33 8.37 -28.54
CA SER A 149 3.49 9.09 -29.10
C SER A 149 3.08 9.90 -30.34
N ALA A 150 3.22 11.23 -30.22
CA ALA A 150 3.51 12.23 -31.25
C ALA A 150 2.43 12.65 -32.28
N SER A 151 1.79 13.81 -32.04
CA SER A 151 2.08 15.04 -32.82
C SER A 151 1.46 16.31 -32.18
N SER A 152 2.30 17.36 -32.05
CA SER A 152 2.08 18.76 -31.62
C SER A 152 1.37 18.96 -30.26
N SER A 153 2.01 19.41 -29.17
CA SER A 153 2.94 20.54 -29.06
C SER A 153 3.75 20.42 -27.76
N GLU A 154 5.04 20.75 -27.85
CA GLU A 154 6.02 20.91 -26.78
C GLU A 154 6.34 19.69 -25.91
N SER A 155 7.55 19.17 -26.11
CA SER A 155 8.25 18.29 -25.19
C SER A 155 8.34 18.93 -23.80
N ILE A 156 7.52 18.47 -22.86
CA ILE A 156 7.81 18.66 -21.44
C ILE A 156 8.09 17.28 -20.86
N ASP A 157 9.39 17.02 -20.73
CA ASP A 157 9.96 16.07 -19.80
C ASP A 157 9.42 16.36 -18.39
N HIS A 158 8.58 15.46 -17.87
CA HIS A 158 8.13 15.47 -16.47
C HIS A 158 8.58 14.18 -15.77
N SER A 159 9.87 13.84 -15.95
CA SER A 159 10.56 12.93 -15.04
C SER A 159 11.15 13.61 -13.79
N GLU A 160 11.04 14.93 -13.64
CA GLU A 160 11.38 15.64 -12.39
C GLU A 160 10.33 16.72 -12.07
N GLN A 161 10.00 16.89 -10.78
CA GLN A 161 9.16 17.95 -10.18
C GLN A 161 7.63 17.79 -10.24
N ILE A 162 7.07 16.87 -9.45
CA ILE A 162 5.76 17.12 -8.83
C ILE A 162 6.02 17.81 -7.49
N LEU A 163 5.71 19.10 -7.41
CA LEU A 163 5.81 19.91 -6.19
C LEU A 163 4.89 19.29 -5.10
N LEU A 164 5.40 19.15 -3.88
CA LEU A 164 4.61 18.64 -2.76
C LEU A 164 3.41 19.54 -2.50
N THR A 165 2.23 18.95 -2.27
CA THR A 165 1.09 19.71 -1.74
C THR A 165 1.46 20.32 -0.38
N LYS A 166 0.83 21.44 0.00
CA LYS A 166 1.12 22.12 1.28
C LYS A 166 1.11 21.17 2.49
N LYS A 167 0.13 20.26 2.55
CA LYS A 167 0.03 19.23 3.60
C LYS A 167 1.21 18.26 3.60
N GLN A 168 1.65 17.83 2.41
CA GLN A 168 2.80 16.95 2.25
C GLN A 168 4.11 17.63 2.62
N LEU A 169 4.25 18.93 2.29
CA LEU A 169 5.39 19.76 2.66
C LEU A 169 5.48 19.93 4.19
N ASP A 170 4.36 20.24 4.84
CA ASP A 170 4.30 20.39 6.30
C ASP A 170 4.65 19.07 6.99
N TYR A 171 4.14 17.95 6.48
CA TYR A 171 4.49 16.63 6.99
C TYR A 171 5.99 16.31 6.79
N ALA A 172 6.56 16.63 5.62
CA ALA A 172 8.00 16.47 5.36
C ALA A 172 8.84 17.28 6.36
N LYS A 173 8.46 18.53 6.65
CA LYS A 173 9.13 19.39 7.63
C LYS A 173 9.16 18.75 9.02
N THR A 174 8.05 18.16 9.46
CA THR A 174 8.01 17.48 10.79
C THR A 174 8.94 16.27 10.89
N MET A 175 9.24 15.62 9.76
CA MET A 175 10.19 14.50 9.70
C MET A 175 11.63 15.00 9.63
N LEU A 176 11.87 16.07 8.86
CA LEU A 176 13.20 16.66 8.73
C LEU A 176 13.69 17.32 10.02
N SER A 177 12.81 17.96 10.80
CA SER A 177 13.19 18.49 12.11
C SER A 177 13.67 17.39 13.07
N LYS A 178 13.09 16.19 12.98
CA LYS A 178 13.53 15.03 13.79
C LYS A 178 14.90 14.49 13.37
N LEU A 179 15.41 14.86 12.20
CA LEU A 179 16.72 14.45 11.69
C LEU A 179 17.78 15.56 11.85
N GLU A 180 17.41 16.74 12.34
CA GLU A 180 18.26 17.94 12.27
C GLU A 180 19.56 17.82 13.07
N ASN A 181 19.62 16.93 14.06
CA ASN A 181 20.83 16.69 14.86
C ASN A 181 21.90 15.92 14.06
N ASP A 182 21.47 15.02 13.18
CA ASP A 182 22.36 14.09 12.46
C ASP A 182 22.54 14.47 10.99
N TYR A 183 21.59 15.22 10.42
CA TYR A 183 21.55 15.58 9.00
C TYR A 183 21.16 17.04 8.80
N THR A 184 21.67 17.62 7.71
CA THR A 184 21.29 18.96 7.23
C THR A 184 20.57 18.82 5.90
N LEU A 185 19.45 19.53 5.74
CA LEU A 185 18.77 19.63 4.46
C LEU A 185 19.60 20.51 3.51
N VAL A 186 19.94 19.99 2.33
CA VAL A 186 20.77 20.69 1.33
C VAL A 186 19.90 21.43 0.31
N LYS A 187 18.69 20.92 0.06
CA LYS A 187 17.73 21.48 -0.90
C LYS A 187 16.73 22.40 -0.20
N ASP A 188 16.15 23.36 -0.93
CA ASP A 188 15.00 24.11 -0.40
C ASP A 188 13.81 23.17 -0.21
N TYR A 189 13.01 23.37 0.83
CA TYR A 189 11.79 22.62 1.11
C TYR A 189 10.86 22.58 -0.09
N SER A 190 10.73 23.71 -0.80
CA SER A 190 9.90 23.83 -2.01
C SER A 190 10.32 22.90 -3.15
N SER A 191 11.58 22.46 -3.15
CA SER A 191 12.17 21.58 -4.17
C SER A 191 12.15 20.09 -3.79
N LEU A 192 11.60 19.74 -2.62
CA LEU A 192 11.41 18.35 -2.22
C LEU A 192 10.39 17.67 -3.13
N THR A 193 10.71 16.45 -3.55
CA THR A 193 9.84 15.66 -4.42
C THR A 193 8.98 14.69 -3.62
N THR A 194 7.93 14.16 -4.24
CA THR A 194 7.14 13.05 -3.66
C THR A 194 8.01 11.83 -3.36
N ALA A 195 9.05 11.58 -4.16
CA ALA A 195 9.98 10.48 -3.92
C ALA A 195 10.82 10.71 -2.65
N ASP A 196 11.21 11.95 -2.37
CA ASP A 196 11.95 12.30 -1.15
C ASP A 196 11.08 12.17 0.09
N LEU A 197 9.83 12.61 0.02
CA LEU A 197 8.84 12.39 1.07
C LEU A 197 8.63 10.91 1.35
N ASN A 198 8.48 10.08 0.31
CA ASN A 198 8.31 8.64 0.47
C ASN A 198 9.52 7.98 1.16
N ARG A 199 10.74 8.44 0.85
CA ARG A 199 11.96 7.96 1.51
C ARG A 199 12.04 8.40 2.96
N LEU A 200 11.67 9.65 3.27
CA LEU A 200 11.56 10.13 4.66
C LEU A 200 10.55 9.29 5.45
N SER A 201 9.35 9.08 4.91
CA SER A 201 8.34 8.23 5.54
C SER A 201 8.83 6.79 5.73
N ALA A 202 9.50 6.21 4.73
CA ALA A 202 10.05 4.86 4.85
C ALA A 202 11.07 4.72 5.99
N TYR A 203 11.90 5.74 6.22
CA TYR A 203 12.81 5.76 7.37
C TYR A 203 12.06 5.86 8.70
N PHE A 204 11.11 6.79 8.83
CA PHE A 204 10.41 7.01 10.10
C PHE A 204 9.47 5.88 10.48
N THR A 205 8.82 5.24 9.51
CA THR A 205 7.86 4.14 9.74
C THR A 205 8.56 2.80 9.91
N TYR A 206 9.59 2.50 9.11
CA TYR A 206 10.19 1.16 9.05
C TYR A 206 11.66 1.11 9.50
N LYS A 207 12.21 2.23 10.00
CA LYS A 207 13.64 2.37 10.36
C LYS A 207 14.58 1.98 9.22
N ASN A 208 14.14 2.18 7.97
CA ASN A 208 14.92 1.84 6.78
C ASN A 208 16.08 2.83 6.59
N LYS A 209 17.27 2.47 7.10
CA LYS A 209 18.49 3.28 6.98
C LYS A 209 18.92 3.50 5.52
N GLY A 210 18.61 2.57 4.62
CA GLY A 210 18.90 2.69 3.19
C GLY A 210 18.15 3.85 2.52
N ALA A 211 17.00 4.24 3.04
CA ALA A 211 16.26 5.41 2.56
C ALA A 211 17.00 6.72 2.84
N LEU A 212 17.63 6.86 4.01
CA LEU A 212 18.48 8.02 4.34
C LEU A 212 19.75 8.04 3.47
N VAL A 213 20.41 6.90 3.30
CA VAL A 213 21.59 6.80 2.40
C VAL A 213 21.23 7.24 0.98
N ASN A 214 20.04 6.88 0.51
CA ASN A 214 19.57 7.31 -0.80
C ASN A 214 19.30 8.83 -0.86
N LEU A 215 18.66 9.41 0.17
CA LEU A 215 18.46 10.86 0.26
C LEU A 215 19.79 11.63 0.28
N VAL A 216 20.82 11.08 0.91
CA VAL A 216 22.18 11.64 0.88
C VAL A 216 22.80 11.53 -0.50
N LYS A 217 22.72 10.35 -1.14
CA LYS A 217 23.24 10.13 -2.50
C LYS A 217 22.59 11.05 -3.53
N GLN A 218 21.31 11.38 -3.35
CA GLN A 218 20.54 12.29 -4.20
C GLN A 218 20.72 13.78 -3.84
N GLY A 219 21.62 14.08 -2.90
CA GLY A 219 21.93 15.44 -2.48
C GLY A 219 20.76 16.16 -1.80
N VAL A 220 19.78 15.43 -1.26
CA VAL A 220 18.65 16.01 -0.51
C VAL A 220 19.09 16.29 0.93
N LEU A 221 19.79 15.34 1.54
CA LEU A 221 20.34 15.45 2.88
C LEU A 221 21.87 15.40 2.83
N LYS A 222 22.53 16.02 3.81
CA LYS A 222 23.96 15.86 4.06
C LYS A 222 24.16 15.46 5.52
N PRO A 223 24.89 14.38 5.82
CA PRO A 223 25.26 14.05 7.20
C PRO A 223 26.05 15.21 7.81
N LYS A 224 25.83 15.48 9.10
CA LYS A 224 26.68 16.40 9.86
C LYS A 224 27.99 15.74 10.25
#